data_AF-X1R143-F1
#
_entry.id   AF-X1R143-F1
#
_cell.length_a   1.000
_cell.length_b   1.000
_cell.length_c   1.000
_cell.angle_alpha   90.00
_cell.angle_beta   90.00
_cell.angle_gamma   90.00
#
_symmetry.space_group_name_H-M   'P 1'
#
loop_
_entity.id
_entity.type
_entity.pdbx_description
1 polymer ?
#
loop_
_entity_poly.entity_id
_entity_poly.type
_entity_poly.pdbx_seq_one_letter_code
_entity_poly.pdbx_strand_id
1 'polypeptide(L)'
;QRKESIEAFKQGDRPELAAKEEAEMAILEQYMPAQMSRDEIITEARQVIEEVGAGGLGDKGKVMPKLIAKLKGKADGREINDVVTELLNK
;
A
#
# COMPACT_ATOMS: atom_id res chain seq x y z
N GLN A 1 2.04 2.36 12.70
CA GLN A 1 2.38 1.90 14.06
C GLN A 1 3.42 0.78 14.09
N ARG A 2 3.13 -0.51 13.86
CA ARG A 2 4.17 -1.57 13.99
C ARG A 2 5.38 -1.40 13.06
N LYS A 3 5.16 -1.03 11.79
CA LYS A 3 6.25 -0.68 10.85
C LYS A 3 7.14 0.46 11.39
N GLU A 4 6.54 1.48 12.01
CA GLU A 4 7.27 2.60 12.61
C GLU A 4 8.05 2.17 13.86
N SER A 5 7.50 1.27 14.68
CA SER A 5 8.20 0.68 15.83
C SER A 5 9.41 -0.16 15.40
N ILE A 6 9.27 -0.95 14.33
CA ILE A 6 10.38 -1.74 13.75
C ILE A 6 11.51 -0.81 13.31
N GLU A 7 11.20 0.26 12.58
CA GLU A 7 12.20 1.24 12.15
C GLU A 7 12.86 1.95 13.34
N ALA A 8 12.08 2.36 14.35
CA ALA A 8 12.62 2.98 15.55
C ALA A 8 13.55 2.06 16.35
N PHE A 9 13.23 0.76 16.46
CA PHE A 9 14.10 -0.21 17.13
C PHE A 9 15.37 -0.52 16.34
N LYS A 10 15.29 -0.57 15.00
CA LYS A 10 16.48 -0.70 14.13
C LYS A 10 17.39 0.51 14.24
N GLN A 11 16.84 1.72 14.25
CA GLN A 11 17.61 2.97 14.42
C GLN A 11 18.20 3.11 15.83
N GLY A 12 17.57 2.50 16.83
CA GLY A 12 18.03 2.51 18.22
C GLY A 12 19.01 1.40 18.58
N ASP A 13 19.57 0.66 17.61
CA ASP A 13 20.48 -0.48 17.84
C ASP A 13 19.87 -1.58 18.74
N ARG A 14 18.54 -1.81 18.64
CA ARG A 14 17.80 -2.84 19.38
C ARG A 14 17.22 -3.91 18.44
N PRO A 15 18.06 -4.74 17.79
CA PRO A 15 17.63 -5.70 16.79
C PRO A 15 16.69 -6.78 17.33
N GLU A 16 16.81 -7.13 18.62
CA GLU A 16 15.94 -8.10 19.29
C GLU A 16 14.48 -7.62 19.43
N LEU A 17 14.26 -6.32 19.68
CA LEU A 17 12.93 -5.73 19.73
C LEU A 17 12.34 -5.57 18.33
N ALA A 18 13.16 -5.21 17.34
CA ALA A 18 12.74 -5.18 15.95
C ALA A 18 12.30 -6.57 15.45
N ALA A 19 13.09 -7.61 15.75
CA ALA A 19 12.78 -8.99 15.36
C ALA A 19 11.47 -9.49 15.99
N LYS A 20 11.19 -9.11 17.25
CA LYS A 20 9.92 -9.43 17.92
C LYS A 20 8.73 -8.79 17.21
N GLU A 21 8.83 -7.50 16.89
CA GLU A 21 7.77 -6.79 16.15
C GLU A 21 7.59 -7.33 14.72
N GLU A 22 8.69 -7.69 14.04
CA GLU A 22 8.64 -8.34 12.71
C GLU A 22 7.95 -9.69 12.76
N ALA A 23 8.23 -10.52 13.78
CA ALA A 23 7.56 -11.80 13.98
C ALA A 23 6.05 -11.62 14.27
N GLU A 24 5.69 -10.66 15.14
CA GLU A 24 4.29 -10.34 15.40
C GLU A 24 3.57 -9.80 14.15
N MET A 25 4.26 -8.99 13.34
CA MET A 25 3.74 -8.48 12.07
C MET A 25 3.50 -9.62 11.07
N ALA A 26 4.45 -10.54 10.92
CA ALA A 26 4.31 -11.69 10.03
C ALA A 26 3.13 -12.59 10.42
N ILE A 27 2.89 -12.79 11.72
CA ILE A 27 1.72 -13.52 12.22
C ILE A 27 0.44 -12.78 11.84
N LEU A 28 0.38 -11.45 12.05
CA LEU A 28 -0.78 -10.65 11.68
C LEU A 28 -1.03 -10.65 10.16
N GLU A 29 0.03 -10.65 9.36
CA GLU A 29 -0.05 -10.75 7.89
C GLU A 29 -0.60 -12.11 7.45
N GLN A 30 -0.29 -13.21 8.16
CA GLN A 30 -0.89 -14.53 7.89
C GLN A 30 -2.40 -14.59 8.18
N TYR A 31 -2.89 -13.77 9.10
CA TYR A 31 -4.33 -13.65 9.39
C TYR A 31 -5.04 -12.60 8.52
N MET A 32 -4.28 -11.84 7.74
CA MET A 32 -4.84 -10.89 6.77
C MET A 32 -5.18 -11.66 5.48
N PRO A 33 -6.28 -11.32 4.78
CA PRO A 33 -6.53 -11.86 3.44
C PRO A 33 -5.30 -11.63 2.57
N ALA A 34 -4.95 -12.63 1.73
CA ALA A 34 -3.81 -12.53 0.81
C ALA A 34 -3.86 -11.17 0.11
N GLN A 35 -2.86 -10.34 0.39
CA GLN A 35 -2.79 -9.02 -0.21
C GLN A 35 -2.48 -9.19 -1.70
N MET A 36 -3.18 -8.43 -2.53
CA MET A 36 -2.90 -8.32 -3.95
C MET A 36 -1.45 -7.90 -4.12
N SER A 37 -0.78 -8.52 -5.09
CA SER A 37 0.56 -8.13 -5.48
C SER A 37 0.57 -6.72 -6.07
N ARG A 38 1.73 -6.06 -6.02
CA ARG A 38 1.92 -4.74 -6.62
C ARG A 38 1.50 -4.70 -8.10
N ASP A 39 1.77 -5.76 -8.87
CA ASP A 39 1.41 -5.85 -10.29
C ASP A 39 -0.11 -5.90 -10.52
N GLU A 40 -0.84 -6.59 -9.65
CA GLU A 40 -2.30 -6.58 -9.67
C GLU A 40 -2.86 -5.19 -9.31
N ILE A 41 -2.25 -4.51 -8.32
CA ILE A 41 -2.62 -3.13 -7.96
C ILE A 41 -2.37 -2.19 -9.14
N ILE A 42 -1.24 -2.32 -9.84
CA ILE A 42 -0.91 -1.53 -11.04
C ILE A 42 -1.96 -1.76 -12.13
N THR A 43 -2.34 -3.01 -12.37
CA THR A 43 -3.33 -3.37 -13.39
C THR A 43 -4.69 -2.72 -13.09
N GLU A 44 -5.16 -2.84 -11.85
CA GLU A 44 -6.40 -2.23 -11.38
C GLU A 44 -6.35 -0.70 -11.42
N ALA A 45 -5.22 -0.11 -11.00
CA ALA A 45 -5.01 1.33 -11.04
C ALA A 45 -5.08 1.89 -12.47
N ARG A 46 -4.47 1.21 -13.44
CA ARG A 46 -4.53 1.60 -14.86
C ARG A 46 -5.96 1.59 -15.39
N GLN A 47 -6.74 0.56 -15.08
CA GLN A 47 -8.15 0.49 -15.48
C GLN A 47 -8.95 1.65 -14.89
N VAL A 48 -8.78 1.96 -13.60
CA VAL A 48 -9.49 3.06 -12.95
C VAL A 48 -9.05 4.41 -13.52
N ILE A 49 -7.76 4.60 -13.78
CA ILE A 49 -7.22 5.83 -14.40
C ILE A 49 -7.87 6.06 -15.78
N GLU A 50 -7.97 5.01 -16.59
CA GLU A 50 -8.61 5.06 -17.92
C GLU A 50 -10.12 5.34 -17.81
N GLU A 51 -10.82 4.66 -16.89
CA GLU A 51 -12.26 4.82 -16.64
C GLU A 51 -12.63 6.27 -16.25
N VAL A 52 -11.79 6.92 -15.45
CA VAL A 52 -12.03 8.31 -15.00
C VAL A 52 -11.37 9.36 -15.88
N GLY A 53 -10.60 8.95 -16.89
CA GLY A 53 -9.84 9.84 -17.76
C GLY A 53 -8.80 10.67 -17.00
N ALA A 54 -8.14 10.10 -15.98
CA ALA A 54 -7.13 10.80 -15.21
C ALA A 54 -5.83 10.97 -16.03
N GLY A 55 -5.38 12.22 -16.17
CA GLY A 55 -4.20 12.56 -16.98
C GLY A 55 -2.96 12.94 -16.17
N GLY A 56 -3.10 13.15 -14.86
CA GLY A 56 -1.96 13.51 -14.01
C GLY A 56 -2.31 13.61 -12.53
N LEU A 57 -1.34 14.04 -11.72
CA LEU A 57 -1.47 14.08 -10.25
C LEU A 57 -2.68 14.88 -9.74
N GLY A 58 -3.15 15.89 -10.48
CA GLY A 58 -4.35 16.65 -10.14
C GLY A 58 -5.63 15.81 -10.14
N ASP A 59 -5.66 14.71 -10.90
CA ASP A 59 -6.79 13.79 -10.98
C ASP A 59 -6.72 12.66 -9.96
N LYS A 60 -5.68 12.61 -9.11
CA LYS A 60 -5.55 11.60 -8.05
C LYS A 60 -6.77 11.54 -7.15
N GLY A 61 -7.41 12.68 -6.89
CA GLY A 61 -8.67 12.76 -6.12
C GLY A 61 -9.86 12.05 -6.77
N LYS A 62 -9.83 11.82 -8.08
CA LYS A 62 -10.86 11.05 -8.83
C LYS A 62 -10.57 9.55 -8.81
N VAL A 63 -9.28 9.18 -8.88
CA VAL A 63 -8.81 7.77 -8.94
C VAL A 63 -8.85 7.11 -7.56
N MET A 64 -8.31 7.78 -6.54
CA MET A 64 -8.08 7.20 -5.20
C MET A 64 -9.36 6.65 -4.54
N PRO A 65 -10.50 7.37 -4.50
CA PRO A 65 -11.70 6.86 -3.82
C PRO A 65 -12.26 5.60 -4.50
N LYS A 66 -12.24 5.55 -5.84
CA LYS A 66 -12.70 4.38 -6.61
C LYS A 66 -11.79 3.18 -6.37
N LEU A 67 -10.48 3.38 -6.47
CA LEU A 67 -9.51 2.30 -6.34
C LEU A 67 -9.46 1.77 -4.89
N ILE A 68 -9.50 2.65 -3.88
CA ILE A 68 -9.60 2.22 -2.47
C ILE A 68 -10.88 1.42 -2.22
N ALA A 69 -12.02 1.84 -2.78
CA ALA A 69 -13.26 1.09 -2.63
C ALA A 69 -13.18 -0.29 -3.30
N LYS A 70 -12.58 -0.37 -4.50
CA LYS A 70 -12.40 -1.61 -5.27
C LYS A 70 -11.44 -2.61 -4.60
N LEU A 71 -10.37 -2.09 -3.99
CA LEU A 71 -9.29 -2.88 -3.38
C LEU A 71 -9.40 -2.95 -1.85
N LYS A 72 -10.52 -2.54 -1.27
CA LYS A 72 -10.73 -2.53 0.18
C LYS A 72 -10.55 -3.93 0.76
N GLY A 73 -9.61 -4.06 1.69
CA GLY A 73 -9.29 -5.34 2.34
C GLY A 73 -8.51 -6.32 1.45
N LYS A 74 -8.11 -5.90 0.24
CA LYS A 74 -7.27 -6.67 -0.68
C LYS A 74 -5.89 -6.05 -0.88
N ALA A 75 -5.73 -4.74 -0.68
CA ALA A 75 -4.43 -4.06 -0.75
C ALA A 75 -4.32 -2.98 0.33
N ASP A 76 -3.09 -2.69 0.78
CA ASP A 76 -2.81 -1.59 1.72
C ASP A 76 -3.04 -0.22 1.03
N GLY A 77 -3.74 0.69 1.71
CA GLY A 77 -4.06 2.01 1.17
C GLY A 77 -2.84 2.86 0.82
N ARG A 78 -1.69 2.63 1.46
CA ARG A 78 -0.41 3.28 1.13
C ARG A 78 0.13 2.74 -0.19
N GLU A 79 0.10 1.42 -0.38
CA GLU A 79 0.57 0.82 -1.63
C GLU A 79 -0.27 1.26 -2.83
N ILE A 80 -1.59 1.35 -2.64
CA ILE A 80 -2.51 1.95 -3.63
C ILE A 80 -2.09 3.40 -3.95
N ASN A 81 -1.78 4.19 -2.93
CA ASN A 81 -1.39 5.59 -3.07
C ASN A 81 -0.08 5.77 -3.86
N ASP A 82 0.92 4.95 -3.53
CA ASP A 82 2.23 4.96 -4.17
C ASP A 82 2.12 4.59 -5.66
N VAL A 83 1.39 3.51 -5.97
CA VAL A 83 1.16 3.06 -7.34
C VAL A 83 0.43 4.13 -8.16
N VAL A 84 -0.65 4.71 -7.64
CA VAL A 84 -1.40 5.76 -8.35
C VAL A 84 -0.54 7.00 -8.58
N THR A 85 0.25 7.41 -7.58
CA THR A 85 1.20 8.52 -7.76
C THR A 85 2.23 8.21 -8.82
N GLU A 86 2.82 7.02 -8.82
CA GLU A 86 3.81 6.62 -9.83
C GLU A 86 3.23 6.64 -11.25
N LEU A 87 1.99 6.17 -11.43
CA LEU A 87 1.32 6.14 -12.73
C LEU A 87 0.93 7.54 -13.25
N LEU A 88 0.58 8.46 -12.34
CA LEU A 88 0.11 9.81 -12.67
C LEU A 88 1.22 10.89 -12.64
N ASN A 89 2.41 10.56 -12.17
CA ASN A 89 3.59 11.44 -12.14
C ASN A 89 4.44 11.32 -13.42
N LYS A 90 3.80 11.00 -14.55
CA LYS A 90 4.45 10.96 -15.87
C LYS A 90 4.37 12.29 -16.59
#